data_AF-A0AA36J7A4-F1
#
_entry.id   AF-A0AA36J7A4-F1
#
_cell.length_a   1.000
_cell.length_b   1.000
_cell.length_c   1.000
_cell.angle_alpha   90.00
_cell.angle_beta   90.00
_cell.angle_gamma   90.00
#
_symmetry.space_group_name_H-M   'P 1'
#
loop_
_entity.id
_entity.type
_entity.pdbx_description
1 polymer ?
#
loop_
_entity_poly.entity_id
_entity_poly.type
_entity_poly.pdbx_seq_one_letter_code
_entity_poly.pdbx_strand_id
1 'polypeptide(L)'
;MATATPELEEKLLRRRQKVEQNYVPQPKKGSKAWSAEMAKTVSQQRRAYKSEASEGNGNPQDVEGVGLSPRNTDSSAPGRPSRGLTAGLSILTLSVLALLLGLYLPLRSEAPTSARIAGPLREEVQKRPKPEEARPEPEVQKRPEPEEVSEPDFVFDPSLFGGMVKTSAIQSLHPSVAVDTKVLRDLTNDWGNFLEENPSFQQVYRLGRLTVTQGASRPLFISVNITLTNTGPSAWPARSCLQLAHGLDLGAPNADLGKVTEPGADRKISMHLRIPAQEQADSPTCIWALSVDGNVFGVLLILELDWIDSSGYGLLTEALDGLQTARAQVHSVELVLQDEALQHDPARAGDVTEEWADDLSKTGVTQAYRLGSLIVAPLSVPAKLAVSFTLQNLGQDAWPEGTSLRLLSGNALGLESLDIDQVEPGSSVPLQLQLEVPIASGAALEETVWSLGMGGHSFGPLLVLEISRTQE
;
A
#
# COMPACT_ATOMS: atom_id res chain seq x y z
N MET A 1 -0.89 -24.59 27.53
CA MET A 1 -0.07 -23.47 27.02
C MET A 1 1.06 -23.26 28.01
N ALA A 2 2.31 -23.53 27.63
CA ALA A 2 3.47 -23.32 28.50
C ALA A 2 3.88 -21.85 28.40
N THR A 3 3.72 -21.10 29.49
CA THR A 3 4.21 -19.73 29.60
C THR A 3 5.74 -19.75 29.72
N ALA A 4 6.41 -18.93 28.92
CA ALA A 4 7.85 -18.75 29.02
C ALA A 4 8.22 -18.26 30.43
N THR A 5 9.28 -18.82 30.99
CA THR A 5 9.76 -18.39 32.31
C THR A 5 10.37 -16.98 32.18
N PRO A 6 10.23 -16.12 33.21
CA PRO A 6 10.79 -14.74 33.20
C PRO A 6 12.29 -14.70 32.87
N GLU A 7 13.02 -15.75 33.23
CA GLU A 7 14.45 -15.91 32.96
C GLU A 7 14.76 -16.07 31.46
N LEU A 8 13.88 -16.72 30.70
CA LEU A 8 14.03 -16.86 29.25
C LEU A 8 13.76 -15.53 28.54
N GLU A 9 12.77 -14.77 28.99
CA GLU A 9 12.47 -13.43 28.48
C GLU A 9 13.64 -12.47 28.70
N GLU A 10 14.24 -12.47 29.90
CA GLU A 10 15.41 -11.64 30.19
C GLU A 10 16.63 -12.02 29.32
N LYS A 11 16.83 -13.33 29.09
CA LYS A 11 17.92 -13.83 28.24
C LYS A 11 17.73 -13.45 26.76
N LEU A 12 16.50 -13.45 26.28
CA LEU A 12 16.15 -12.99 24.93
C LEU A 12 16.32 -11.47 24.78
N LEU A 13 15.95 -10.70 25.81
CA LEU A 13 16.13 -9.24 25.84
C LEU A 13 17.62 -8.87 25.78
N ARG A 14 18.48 -9.54 26.58
CA ARG A 14 19.94 -9.31 26.55
C ARG A 14 20.56 -9.69 25.21
N ARG A 15 20.05 -10.74 24.54
CA ARG A 15 20.50 -11.10 23.18
C ARG A 15 20.11 -10.04 22.15
N ARG A 16 18.89 -9.49 22.20
CA ARG A 16 18.48 -8.38 21.31
C ARG A 16 19.36 -7.15 21.50
N GLN A 17 19.56 -6.70 22.74
CA GLN A 17 20.41 -5.54 23.03
C GLN A 17 21.86 -5.73 22.56
N LYS A 18 22.40 -6.96 22.67
CA LYS A 18 23.75 -7.27 22.19
C LYS A 18 23.86 -7.30 20.67
N VAL A 19 22.79 -7.65 19.96
CA VAL A 19 22.74 -7.59 18.49
C VAL A 19 22.60 -6.15 18.03
N GLU A 20 21.76 -5.34 18.67
CA GLU A 20 21.58 -3.91 18.37
C GLU A 20 22.83 -3.07 18.65
N GLN A 21 23.59 -3.37 19.72
CA GLN A 21 24.81 -2.64 20.05
C GLN A 21 26.01 -2.99 19.15
N ASN A 22 26.01 -4.17 18.52
CA ASN A 22 27.14 -4.64 17.69
C ASN A 22 26.93 -4.46 16.18
N TYR A 23 25.75 -4.00 15.73
CA TYR A 23 25.47 -3.78 14.31
C TYR A 23 25.29 -2.30 14.01
N VAL A 24 26.40 -1.55 14.04
CA VAL A 24 26.48 -0.24 13.38
C VAL A 24 27.25 -0.45 12.08
N PRO A 25 26.58 -0.64 10.93
CA PRO A 25 27.28 -0.78 9.66
C PRO A 25 28.04 0.52 9.36
N GLN A 26 29.37 0.45 9.42
CA GLN A 26 30.23 1.55 8.99
C GLN A 26 30.12 1.66 7.46
N PRO A 27 29.73 2.82 6.90
CA PRO A 27 29.63 2.96 5.46
C PRO A 27 31.02 2.78 4.82
N LYS A 28 31.15 1.79 3.93
CA LYS A 28 32.38 1.59 3.13
C LYS A 28 32.68 2.87 2.35
N LYS A 29 33.96 3.23 2.24
CA LYS A 29 34.46 4.51 1.69
C LYS A 29 33.94 4.88 0.29
N GLY A 30 33.38 3.93 -0.47
CA GLY A 30 32.76 4.17 -1.79
C GLY A 30 31.29 4.66 -1.77
N SER A 31 30.49 4.33 -0.75
CA SER A 31 29.05 4.66 -0.77
C SER A 31 28.76 6.16 -0.67
N LYS A 32 29.67 6.93 -0.05
CA LYS A 32 29.53 8.38 0.13
C LYS A 32 29.67 9.16 -1.18
N ALA A 33 30.55 8.74 -2.08
CA ALA A 33 30.76 9.43 -3.36
C ALA A 33 29.50 9.28 -4.23
N TRP A 34 28.96 8.06 -4.28
CA TRP A 34 27.79 7.73 -5.08
C TRP A 34 26.53 8.48 -4.63
N SER A 35 26.30 8.60 -3.32
CA SER A 35 25.14 9.33 -2.77
C SER A 35 25.13 10.82 -3.15
N ALA A 36 26.30 11.46 -3.25
CA ALA A 36 26.41 12.88 -3.60
C ALA A 36 26.15 13.15 -5.09
N GLU A 37 26.63 12.27 -5.97
CA GLU A 37 26.39 12.36 -7.41
C GLU A 37 24.91 12.14 -7.73
N MET A 38 24.30 11.11 -7.11
CA MET A 38 22.86 10.87 -7.20
C MET A 38 22.03 12.06 -6.74
N ALA A 39 22.39 12.67 -5.60
CA ALA A 39 21.71 13.86 -5.10
C ALA A 39 21.72 15.00 -6.11
N LYS A 40 22.86 15.20 -6.81
CA LYS A 40 23.02 16.22 -7.83
C LYS A 40 22.15 15.94 -9.04
N THR A 41 22.15 14.70 -9.56
CA THR A 41 21.34 14.30 -10.72
C THR A 41 19.85 14.43 -10.43
N VAL A 42 19.38 13.93 -9.29
CA VAL A 42 17.97 14.09 -8.83
C VAL A 42 17.59 15.57 -8.75
N SER A 43 18.48 16.40 -8.19
CA SER A 43 18.25 17.84 -8.06
C SER A 43 18.17 18.54 -9.42
N GLN A 44 19.01 18.15 -10.38
CA GLN A 44 19.00 18.69 -11.75
C GLN A 44 17.71 18.32 -12.49
N GLN A 45 17.31 17.04 -12.44
CA GLN A 45 16.08 16.54 -13.05
C GLN A 45 14.84 17.24 -12.48
N ARG A 46 14.78 17.44 -11.16
CA ARG A 46 13.69 18.19 -10.52
C ARG A 46 13.60 19.65 -10.99
N ARG A 47 14.73 20.31 -11.22
CA ARG A 47 14.75 21.69 -11.74
C ARG A 47 14.24 21.74 -13.17
N ALA A 48 14.66 20.82 -14.03
CA ALA A 48 14.19 20.71 -15.41
C ALA A 48 12.67 20.49 -15.47
N TYR A 49 12.14 19.58 -14.66
CA TYR A 49 10.70 19.30 -14.61
C TYR A 49 9.88 20.50 -14.11
N LYS A 50 10.40 21.23 -13.09
CA LYS A 50 9.72 22.44 -12.58
C LYS A 50 9.72 23.58 -13.60
N SER A 51 10.76 23.74 -14.43
CA SER A 51 10.76 24.76 -15.49
C SER A 51 9.73 24.46 -16.58
N GLU A 52 9.61 23.19 -17.00
CA GLU A 52 8.63 22.80 -18.02
C GLU A 52 7.18 23.00 -17.55
N ALA A 53 6.89 22.69 -16.29
CA ALA A 53 5.57 22.93 -15.70
C ALA A 53 5.22 24.44 -15.60
N SER A 54 6.21 25.32 -15.51
CA SER A 54 6.01 26.78 -15.41
C SER A 54 5.87 27.46 -16.78
N GLU A 55 6.48 26.94 -17.84
CA GLU A 55 6.43 27.54 -19.18
C GLU A 55 5.10 27.27 -19.91
N GLY A 56 4.29 26.32 -19.45
CA GLY A 56 2.95 26.05 -19.99
C GLY A 56 1.87 27.06 -19.61
N ASN A 57 2.18 28.05 -18.75
CA ASN A 57 1.21 29.04 -18.27
C ASN A 57 1.41 30.42 -18.93
N GLY A 58 1.62 30.42 -20.25
CA GLY A 58 1.67 31.63 -21.07
C GLY A 58 0.36 32.40 -20.99
N ASN A 59 0.43 33.60 -20.41
CA ASN A 59 -0.66 34.57 -20.30
C ASN A 59 -1.23 34.88 -21.71
N PRO A 60 -2.52 34.62 -22.03
CA PRO A 60 -3.10 34.87 -23.34
C PRO A 60 -3.42 36.36 -23.62
N GLN A 61 -2.87 37.29 -22.83
CA GLN A 61 -3.04 38.72 -23.00
C GLN A 61 -1.75 39.33 -23.51
N ASP A 62 -1.57 39.37 -24.84
CA ASP A 62 -0.87 40.44 -25.57
C ASP A 62 -0.78 40.05 -27.06
N VAL A 63 -1.92 40.13 -27.76
CA VAL A 63 -1.94 40.28 -29.23
C VAL A 63 -2.90 41.42 -29.57
N GLU A 64 -2.48 42.64 -29.26
CA GLU A 64 -3.05 43.85 -29.87
C GLU A 64 -2.08 44.40 -30.92
N GLY A 65 -2.57 44.54 -32.16
CA GLY A 65 -1.91 45.37 -33.16
C GLY A 65 -2.29 45.05 -34.60
N VAL A 66 -3.31 45.75 -35.10
CA VAL A 66 -3.35 46.53 -36.37
C VAL A 66 -4.68 46.36 -37.13
N GLY A 67 -5.43 47.46 -37.27
CA GLY A 67 -6.03 47.82 -38.57
C GLY A 67 -7.55 47.97 -38.69
N LEU A 68 -8.08 49.11 -38.21
CA LEU A 68 -9.06 50.02 -38.87
C LEU A 68 -10.30 49.45 -39.61
N SER A 69 -11.50 49.78 -39.09
CA SER A 69 -12.53 50.67 -39.69
C SER A 69 -13.99 50.26 -39.38
N PRO A 70 -14.96 51.21 -39.42
CA PRO A 70 -16.13 51.19 -38.54
C PRO A 70 -17.45 50.85 -39.26
N ARG A 71 -18.46 50.40 -38.50
CA ARG A 71 -19.86 50.62 -38.87
C ARG A 71 -20.82 50.55 -37.68
N ASN A 72 -21.56 51.66 -37.53
CA ASN A 72 -22.83 51.88 -36.84
C ASN A 72 -23.69 50.63 -36.63
N THR A 73 -24.39 50.52 -35.51
CA THR A 73 -25.70 51.18 -35.29
C THR A 73 -26.21 50.97 -33.86
N ASP A 74 -26.87 52.01 -33.39
CA ASP A 74 -27.75 52.13 -32.24
C ASP A 74 -28.65 50.90 -31.95
N SER A 75 -28.85 50.62 -30.66
CA SER A 75 -30.17 50.26 -30.14
C SER A 75 -30.21 50.39 -28.61
N SER A 76 -31.02 51.34 -28.20
CA SER A 76 -31.46 51.73 -26.87
C SER A 76 -32.25 50.67 -26.08
N ALA A 77 -31.95 50.60 -24.77
CA ALA A 77 -32.88 50.54 -23.63
C ALA A 77 -33.65 49.21 -23.33
N PRO A 78 -34.28 49.05 -22.14
CA PRO A 78 -33.88 49.47 -20.78
C PRO A 78 -34.11 48.40 -19.67
N GLY A 79 -33.30 48.50 -18.60
CA GLY A 79 -33.70 48.60 -17.18
C GLY A 79 -34.58 47.54 -16.49
N ARG A 80 -34.09 47.03 -15.34
CA ARG A 80 -34.73 46.92 -13.98
C ARG A 80 -34.11 45.77 -13.15
N PRO A 81 -34.29 45.70 -11.82
CA PRO A 81 -33.70 46.60 -10.84
C PRO A 81 -32.97 45.85 -9.69
N SER A 82 -32.21 46.61 -8.93
CA SER A 82 -31.68 46.25 -7.62
C SER A 82 -32.78 45.98 -6.58
N ARG A 83 -32.57 44.97 -5.74
CA ARG A 83 -33.21 44.84 -4.42
C ARG A 83 -32.12 44.57 -3.39
N GLY A 84 -32.03 45.49 -2.43
CA GLY A 84 -31.30 45.28 -1.17
C GLY A 84 -32.25 44.96 -0.02
N LEU A 85 -31.62 44.75 1.15
CA LEU A 85 -32.16 44.70 2.51
C LEU A 85 -33.01 43.44 2.81
N THR A 86 -32.84 42.72 3.92
CA THR A 86 -32.69 43.16 5.30
C THR A 86 -32.02 42.11 6.20
N ALA A 87 -31.31 42.62 7.21
CA ALA A 87 -30.86 41.90 8.41
C ALA A 87 -32.03 41.28 9.21
N GLY A 88 -31.75 40.20 9.94
CA GLY A 88 -32.66 39.55 10.87
C GLY A 88 -31.90 38.72 11.90
N LEU A 89 -31.23 39.41 12.83
CA LEU A 89 -30.73 38.85 14.08
C LEU A 89 -31.93 38.52 14.98
N SER A 90 -32.03 37.30 15.52
CA SER A 90 -32.84 37.02 16.71
C SER A 90 -32.24 35.87 17.51
N ILE A 91 -31.74 36.26 18.67
CA ILE A 91 -31.31 35.46 19.80
C ILE A 91 -32.53 35.21 20.68
N LEU A 92 -32.86 33.95 20.99
CA LEU A 92 -33.49 33.49 22.24
C LEU A 92 -33.49 31.95 22.24
N THR A 93 -32.45 31.28 22.73
CA THR A 93 -32.27 30.75 24.10
C THR A 93 -33.37 29.78 24.60
N LEU A 94 -32.88 28.56 24.95
CA LEU A 94 -33.27 27.72 26.08
C LEU A 94 -34.73 27.22 26.15
N SER A 95 -34.98 25.92 25.86
CA SER A 95 -35.95 25.06 26.59
C SER A 95 -36.14 23.62 26.04
N VAL A 96 -35.10 22.79 25.85
CA VAL A 96 -35.33 21.32 25.68
C VAL A 96 -34.29 20.41 26.37
N LEU A 97 -33.17 20.93 26.89
CA LEU A 97 -32.11 20.08 27.47
C LEU A 97 -32.30 19.68 28.95
N ALA A 98 -33.55 19.62 29.44
CA ALA A 98 -33.86 19.33 30.85
C ALA A 98 -34.75 18.08 31.06
N LEU A 99 -34.90 17.21 30.05
CA LEU A 99 -35.77 16.01 30.13
C LEU A 99 -35.08 14.68 29.77
N LEU A 100 -33.75 14.64 29.65
CA LEU A 100 -33.00 13.40 29.36
C LEU A 100 -31.85 13.11 30.34
N LEU A 101 -31.96 13.58 31.59
CA LEU A 101 -31.00 13.28 32.67
C LEU A 101 -31.67 12.77 33.96
N GLY A 102 -32.83 12.11 33.83
CA GLY A 102 -33.69 11.80 34.97
C GLY A 102 -34.20 10.37 35.05
N LEU A 103 -33.43 9.34 34.70
CA LEU A 103 -33.73 7.95 35.06
C LEU A 103 -32.43 7.15 35.30
N TYR A 104 -31.81 7.39 36.46
CA TYR A 104 -30.85 6.48 37.06
C TYR A 104 -31.59 5.66 38.13
N LEU A 105 -31.85 4.38 37.85
CA LEU A 105 -32.13 3.37 38.86
C LEU A 105 -31.29 2.11 38.57
N PRO A 106 -30.74 1.44 39.60
CA PRO A 106 -29.78 0.37 39.43
C PRO A 106 -30.50 -0.98 39.27
N LEU A 107 -30.24 -1.69 38.18
CA LEU A 107 -30.62 -3.09 38.06
C LEU A 107 -29.57 -3.96 38.75
N ARG A 108 -29.95 -4.48 39.93
CA ARG A 108 -29.41 -5.69 40.55
C ARG A 108 -29.57 -6.85 39.56
N SER A 109 -28.48 -7.52 39.23
CA SER A 109 -28.48 -8.85 38.61
C SER A 109 -27.71 -9.78 39.54
N GLU A 110 -28.41 -10.83 39.99
CA GLU A 110 -27.95 -11.83 40.94
C GLU A 110 -26.85 -12.72 40.36
N ALA A 111 -25.94 -13.14 41.24
CA ALA A 111 -24.88 -14.10 40.96
C ALA A 111 -25.44 -15.53 40.84
N PRO A 112 -24.89 -16.39 39.97
CA PRO A 112 -25.13 -17.82 40.09
C PRO A 112 -24.16 -18.46 41.09
N THR A 113 -24.77 -19.14 42.04
CA THR A 113 -24.22 -19.93 43.13
C THR A 113 -23.28 -21.04 42.64
N SER A 114 -22.14 -21.13 43.31
CA SER A 114 -21.13 -22.19 43.19
C SER A 114 -21.70 -23.52 43.72
N ALA A 115 -21.76 -24.55 42.86
CA ALA A 115 -21.99 -25.93 43.27
C ALA A 115 -20.68 -26.72 43.15
N ARG A 116 -20.02 -26.94 44.30
CA ARG A 116 -18.91 -27.88 44.47
C ARG A 116 -19.45 -29.32 44.35
N ILE A 117 -19.05 -30.03 43.31
CA ILE A 117 -19.07 -31.50 43.28
C ILE A 117 -17.63 -31.97 43.48
N ALA A 118 -17.38 -32.59 44.63
CA ALA A 118 -16.14 -33.28 44.94
C ALA A 118 -16.18 -34.68 44.31
N GLY A 119 -15.20 -34.99 43.46
CA GLY A 119 -14.91 -36.34 42.94
C GLY A 119 -13.43 -36.67 43.19
N PRO A 120 -13.08 -37.92 43.54
CA PRO A 120 -11.78 -38.24 44.11
C PRO A 120 -10.68 -38.33 43.04
N LEU A 121 -9.58 -37.63 43.29
CA LEU A 121 -8.31 -37.79 42.57
C LEU A 121 -7.71 -39.16 42.89
N ARG A 122 -7.57 -39.99 41.85
CA ARG A 122 -6.87 -41.27 41.88
C ARG A 122 -5.37 -40.97 41.76
N GLU A 123 -4.61 -41.25 42.81
CA GLU A 123 -3.14 -41.23 42.80
C GLU A 123 -2.61 -42.35 41.90
N GLU A 124 -2.10 -42.00 40.72
CA GLU A 124 -1.18 -42.87 39.98
C GLU A 124 0.24 -42.57 40.44
N VAL A 125 0.73 -43.44 41.33
CA VAL A 125 2.12 -43.49 41.78
C VAL A 125 3.00 -43.92 40.61
N GLN A 126 3.56 -42.94 39.90
CA GLN A 126 4.59 -43.17 38.89
C GLN A 126 5.93 -43.45 39.59
N LYS A 127 6.33 -44.73 39.58
CA LYS A 127 7.61 -45.22 40.11
C LYS A 127 8.77 -44.51 39.42
N ARG A 128 9.53 -43.73 40.18
CA ARG A 128 10.84 -43.21 39.76
C ARG A 128 11.79 -44.37 39.49
N PRO A 129 12.43 -44.47 38.31
CA PRO A 129 13.52 -45.40 38.10
C PRO A 129 14.76 -44.97 38.92
N LYS A 130 15.44 -46.00 39.40
CA LYS A 130 16.64 -46.01 40.24
C LYS A 130 17.82 -45.34 39.49
N PRO A 131 18.73 -44.61 40.17
CA PRO A 131 19.88 -43.99 39.50
C PRO A 131 20.81 -45.09 39.01
N GLU A 132 20.98 -45.16 37.70
CA GLU A 132 21.92 -46.06 37.03
C GLU A 132 23.34 -45.48 37.18
N GLU A 133 24.26 -46.35 37.57
CA GLU A 133 25.67 -46.07 37.81
C GLU A 133 26.34 -45.33 36.65
N ALA A 134 27.12 -44.31 37.01
CA ALA A 134 27.92 -43.50 36.10
C ALA A 134 28.85 -44.38 35.25
N ARG A 135 28.50 -44.51 33.97
CA ARG A 135 29.42 -44.94 32.93
C ARG A 135 30.43 -43.83 32.66
N PRO A 136 31.74 -44.14 32.50
CA PRO A 136 32.74 -43.16 32.12
C PRO A 136 32.39 -42.58 30.74
N GLU A 137 32.41 -41.24 30.65
CA GLU A 137 32.20 -40.49 29.43
C GLU A 137 33.18 -40.99 28.34
N PRO A 138 32.69 -41.34 27.13
CA PRO A 138 33.58 -41.63 26.03
C PRO A 138 34.37 -40.36 25.69
N GLU A 139 35.69 -40.46 25.61
CA GLU A 139 36.56 -39.41 25.10
C GLU A 139 35.96 -38.84 23.82
N VAL A 140 35.50 -37.60 23.90
CA VAL A 140 35.05 -36.82 22.75
C VAL A 140 36.26 -36.64 21.86
N GLN A 141 36.43 -37.53 20.88
CA GLN A 141 37.32 -37.31 19.75
C GLN A 141 36.92 -35.96 19.15
N LYS A 142 37.80 -34.96 19.33
CA LYS A 142 37.69 -33.65 18.69
C LYS A 142 37.47 -33.90 17.20
N ARG A 143 36.22 -33.75 16.77
CA ARG A 143 35.86 -33.69 15.36
C ARG A 143 36.76 -32.61 14.77
N PRO A 144 37.59 -32.91 13.74
CA PRO A 144 38.40 -31.88 13.11
C PRO A 144 37.45 -30.75 12.73
N GLU A 145 37.75 -29.54 13.20
CA GLU A 145 37.04 -28.34 12.76
C GLU A 145 37.08 -28.40 11.23
N PRO A 146 35.92 -28.29 10.54
CA PRO A 146 35.93 -28.27 9.09
C PRO A 146 36.89 -27.17 8.69
N GLU A 147 37.96 -27.55 7.99
CA GLU A 147 38.92 -26.58 7.45
C GLU A 147 38.08 -25.50 6.77
N GLU A 148 38.18 -24.25 7.25
CA GLU A 148 37.55 -23.11 6.62
C GLU A 148 38.13 -23.05 5.20
N VAL A 149 37.42 -23.67 4.26
CA VAL A 149 37.71 -23.55 2.85
C VAL A 149 37.47 -22.09 2.55
N SER A 150 38.54 -21.32 2.51
CA SER A 150 38.52 -19.92 2.10
C SER A 150 37.83 -19.88 0.74
N GLU A 151 36.61 -19.35 0.69
CA GLU A 151 35.92 -19.14 -0.56
C GLU A 151 36.83 -18.28 -1.44
N PRO A 152 37.06 -18.67 -2.70
CA PRO A 152 37.94 -17.92 -3.59
C PRO A 152 37.47 -16.46 -3.65
N ASP A 153 38.42 -15.52 -3.57
CA ASP A 153 38.15 -14.08 -3.63
C ASP A 153 37.24 -13.76 -4.82
N PHE A 154 35.97 -13.52 -4.54
CA PHE A 154 34.98 -13.21 -5.55
C PHE A 154 35.23 -11.80 -6.08
N VAL A 155 35.71 -11.71 -7.31
CA VAL A 155 35.86 -10.44 -8.03
C VAL A 155 34.50 -10.08 -8.63
N PHE A 156 33.87 -9.02 -8.11
CA PHE A 156 32.59 -8.53 -8.63
C PHE A 156 32.79 -7.78 -9.95
N ASP A 157 32.26 -8.32 -11.03
CA ASP A 157 32.14 -7.64 -12.33
C ASP A 157 30.67 -7.24 -12.56
N PRO A 158 30.32 -5.93 -12.45
CA PRO A 158 28.94 -5.48 -12.61
C PRO A 158 28.35 -5.80 -13.99
N SER A 159 29.17 -5.96 -15.03
CA SER A 159 28.67 -6.26 -16.39
C SER A 159 28.03 -7.65 -16.50
N LEU A 160 28.35 -8.56 -15.57
CA LEU A 160 27.79 -9.91 -15.52
C LEU A 160 26.41 -9.96 -14.85
N PHE A 161 26.01 -8.89 -14.16
CA PHE A 161 24.76 -8.83 -13.42
C PHE A 161 23.84 -7.79 -14.05
N GLY A 162 22.63 -8.21 -14.39
CA GLY A 162 21.59 -7.35 -14.95
C GLY A 162 20.30 -7.51 -14.18
N GLY A 163 19.49 -6.45 -14.12
CA GLY A 163 18.20 -6.51 -13.47
C GLY A 163 17.25 -5.44 -13.96
N MET A 164 15.99 -5.82 -14.15
CA MET A 164 14.92 -4.93 -14.57
C MET A 164 13.65 -5.15 -13.75
N VAL A 165 12.86 -4.10 -13.55
CA VAL A 165 11.49 -4.20 -13.03
C VAL A 165 10.58 -4.77 -14.11
N LYS A 166 9.91 -5.87 -13.77
CA LYS A 166 8.82 -6.44 -14.57
C LYS A 166 7.46 -5.90 -14.15
N THR A 167 7.20 -5.85 -12.85
CA THR A 167 5.98 -5.27 -12.27
C THR A 167 6.29 -4.61 -10.93
N SER A 168 5.49 -3.61 -10.56
CA SER A 168 5.52 -3.03 -9.21
C SER A 168 4.12 -2.56 -8.80
N ALA A 169 3.85 -2.62 -7.50
CA ALA A 169 2.63 -2.11 -6.89
C ALA A 169 2.97 -1.46 -5.55
N ILE A 170 2.32 -0.32 -5.26
CA ILE A 170 2.41 0.37 -3.98
C ILE A 170 1.02 0.35 -3.36
N GLN A 171 0.95 -0.01 -2.08
CA GLN A 171 -0.28 -0.02 -1.31
C GLN A 171 -0.08 0.80 -0.04
N SER A 172 -1.02 1.69 0.24
CA SER A 172 -1.19 2.34 1.53
C SER A 172 -2.59 2.02 2.04
N LEU A 173 -2.69 1.65 3.32
CA LEU A 173 -3.97 1.57 4.02
C LEU A 173 -4.25 2.83 4.84
N HIS A 174 -3.25 3.70 5.02
CA HIS A 174 -3.39 4.86 5.88
C HIS A 174 -4.01 6.03 5.11
N PRO A 175 -5.07 6.67 5.65
CA PRO A 175 -5.76 7.76 4.96
C PRO A 175 -4.81 8.93 4.67
N SER A 176 -3.92 9.31 5.58
CA SER A 176 -2.97 10.42 5.36
C SER A 176 -1.88 10.16 4.30
N VAL A 177 -1.93 9.04 3.56
CA VAL A 177 -1.00 8.76 2.46
C VAL A 177 -1.81 8.46 1.20
N ALA A 178 -1.83 9.39 0.27
CA ALA A 178 -2.34 9.16 -1.07
C ALA A 178 -1.21 8.59 -1.95
N VAL A 179 -1.49 7.50 -2.66
CA VAL A 179 -0.55 6.88 -3.59
C VAL A 179 -0.95 7.28 -5.01
N ASP A 180 -0.06 7.94 -5.72
CA ASP A 180 -0.18 8.20 -7.15
C ASP A 180 0.61 7.14 -7.92
N THR A 181 -0.11 6.16 -8.45
CA THR A 181 0.42 5.12 -9.32
C THR A 181 0.43 5.52 -10.79
N LYS A 182 -0.18 6.65 -11.19
CA LYS A 182 -0.19 7.10 -12.61
C LYS A 182 1.19 7.54 -13.06
N VAL A 183 2.06 7.91 -12.13
CA VAL A 183 3.46 8.26 -12.38
C VAL A 183 4.40 7.07 -12.39
N LEU A 184 3.89 5.85 -12.17
CA LEU A 184 4.66 4.61 -12.26
C LEU A 184 5.08 4.40 -13.71
N ARG A 185 6.38 4.48 -13.98
CA ARG A 185 6.93 4.32 -15.33
C ARG A 185 8.42 4.04 -15.31
N ASP A 186 8.90 3.50 -16.42
CA ASP A 186 10.32 3.42 -16.74
C ASP A 186 10.85 4.82 -17.11
N LEU A 187 11.89 5.26 -16.42
CA LEU A 187 12.58 6.55 -16.60
C LEU A 187 13.96 6.39 -17.26
N THR A 188 14.29 5.21 -17.79
CA THR A 188 15.62 4.91 -18.36
C THR A 188 16.01 5.93 -19.43
N ASN A 189 15.08 6.30 -20.32
CA ASN A 189 15.34 7.32 -21.35
C ASN A 189 15.53 8.72 -20.75
N ASP A 190 14.71 9.08 -19.75
CA ASP A 190 14.79 10.37 -19.04
C ASP A 190 16.14 10.52 -18.29
N TRP A 191 16.77 9.41 -17.95
CA TRP A 191 18.04 9.31 -17.21
C TRP A 191 19.23 8.82 -18.06
N GLY A 192 19.13 8.89 -19.39
CA GLY A 192 20.16 8.38 -20.31
C GLY A 192 21.58 8.84 -19.99
N ASN A 193 21.80 10.16 -19.80
CA ASN A 193 23.12 10.71 -19.47
C ASN A 193 23.71 10.11 -18.17
N PHE A 194 22.86 9.90 -17.16
CA PHE A 194 23.30 9.31 -15.90
C PHE A 194 23.70 7.83 -16.07
N LEU A 195 22.95 7.09 -16.88
CA LEU A 195 23.23 5.68 -17.18
C LEU A 195 24.50 5.52 -18.02
N GLU A 196 24.78 6.45 -18.94
CA GLU A 196 26.05 6.48 -19.68
C GLU A 196 27.25 6.68 -18.76
N GLU A 197 27.12 7.53 -17.74
CA GLU A 197 28.16 7.76 -16.72
C GLU A 197 28.27 6.59 -15.72
N ASN A 198 27.19 5.82 -15.54
CA ASN A 198 27.07 4.74 -14.56
C ASN A 198 26.62 3.42 -15.22
N PRO A 199 27.50 2.77 -16.02
CA PRO A 199 27.12 1.62 -16.86
C PRO A 199 26.78 0.34 -16.09
N SER A 200 26.93 0.33 -14.76
CA SER A 200 26.44 -0.78 -13.93
C SER A 200 24.92 -0.81 -13.83
N PHE A 201 24.23 0.29 -14.13
CA PHE A 201 22.78 0.37 -14.18
C PHE A 201 22.26 0.17 -15.61
N GLN A 202 21.17 -0.57 -15.72
CA GLN A 202 20.47 -0.89 -16.96
C GLN A 202 19.11 -0.20 -17.04
N GLN A 203 18.51 0.15 -15.89
CA GLN A 203 17.18 0.72 -15.83
C GLN A 203 17.04 1.70 -14.67
N VAL A 204 16.30 2.78 -14.90
CA VAL A 204 15.78 3.66 -13.84
C VAL A 204 14.27 3.54 -13.83
N TYR A 205 13.67 3.18 -12.69
CA TYR A 205 12.24 2.91 -12.60
C TYR A 205 11.60 3.70 -11.46
N ARG A 206 10.54 4.46 -11.76
CA ARG A 206 9.76 5.17 -10.73
C ARG A 206 8.66 4.25 -10.21
N LEU A 207 8.75 3.93 -8.93
CA LEU A 207 7.76 3.10 -8.22
C LEU A 207 6.43 3.82 -8.02
N GLY A 208 6.48 5.14 -7.82
CA GLY A 208 5.30 5.97 -7.64
C GLY A 208 5.62 7.28 -6.91
N ARG A 209 4.57 8.02 -6.62
CA ARG A 209 4.62 9.22 -5.77
C ARG A 209 3.64 9.08 -4.62
N LEU A 210 4.10 9.43 -3.43
CA LEU A 210 3.33 9.42 -2.20
C LEU A 210 3.06 10.85 -1.80
N THR A 211 1.80 11.19 -1.62
CA THR A 211 1.41 12.46 -1.02
C THR A 211 1.03 12.21 0.43
N VAL A 212 1.81 12.78 1.34
CA VAL A 212 1.62 12.60 2.79
C VAL A 212 1.04 13.87 3.38
N THR A 213 -0.19 13.78 3.88
CA THR A 213 -0.86 14.90 4.55
C THR A 213 -0.24 15.10 5.92
N GLN A 214 0.29 16.30 6.19
CA GLN A 214 0.81 16.64 7.50
C GLN A 214 -0.30 16.60 8.57
N GLY A 215 0.04 16.10 9.75
CA GLY A 215 -0.89 15.90 10.87
C GLY A 215 -0.87 14.50 11.46
N ALA A 216 -0.22 13.55 10.78
CA ALA A 216 0.03 12.23 11.35
C ALA A 216 0.99 12.34 12.55
N SER A 217 0.45 12.22 13.76
CA SER A 217 1.26 12.16 15.00
C SER A 217 2.07 10.87 15.14
N ARG A 218 1.89 9.93 14.20
CA ARG A 218 2.48 8.59 14.21
C ARG A 218 3.13 8.30 12.86
N PRO A 219 4.18 7.46 12.85
CA PRO A 219 4.73 6.94 11.60
C PRO A 219 3.65 6.22 10.78
N LEU A 220 3.70 6.38 9.47
CA LEU A 220 2.79 5.74 8.53
C LEU A 220 3.49 4.54 7.89
N PHE A 221 2.71 3.54 7.47
CA PHE A 221 3.26 2.33 6.86
C PHE A 221 2.65 2.12 5.50
N ILE A 222 3.49 1.80 4.53
CA ILE A 222 3.09 1.39 3.19
C ILE A 222 3.78 0.08 2.83
N SER A 223 3.20 -0.64 1.88
CA SER A 223 3.79 -1.86 1.32
C SER A 223 4.10 -1.65 -0.15
N VAL A 224 5.33 -1.98 -0.55
CA VAL A 224 5.79 -1.92 -1.93
C VAL A 224 6.14 -3.33 -2.38
N ASN A 225 5.43 -3.82 -3.39
CA ASN A 225 5.65 -5.13 -3.99
C ASN A 225 6.28 -4.95 -5.36
N ILE A 226 7.40 -5.63 -5.63
CA ILE A 226 8.17 -5.47 -6.86
C ILE A 226 8.53 -6.85 -7.38
N THR A 227 8.38 -7.08 -8.69
CA THR A 227 8.95 -8.23 -9.37
C THR A 227 10.13 -7.77 -10.22
N LEU A 228 11.33 -8.25 -9.88
CA LEU A 228 12.56 -8.00 -10.63
C LEU A 228 12.91 -9.22 -11.47
N THR A 229 13.37 -9.03 -12.70
CA THR A 229 13.86 -10.10 -13.58
C THR A 229 15.38 -10.00 -13.68
N ASN A 230 16.09 -11.12 -13.53
CA ASN A 230 17.52 -11.17 -13.82
C ASN A 230 17.75 -11.18 -15.33
N THR A 231 18.23 -10.06 -15.87
CA THR A 231 18.54 -9.88 -17.29
C THR A 231 20.02 -10.09 -17.60
N GLY A 232 20.84 -10.33 -16.57
CA GLY A 232 22.28 -10.56 -16.73
C GLY A 232 22.61 -11.99 -17.18
N PRO A 233 23.83 -12.20 -17.72
CA PRO A 233 24.31 -13.53 -18.07
C PRO A 233 24.63 -14.42 -16.85
N SER A 234 24.77 -13.84 -15.65
CA SER A 234 25.08 -14.58 -14.42
C SER A 234 23.94 -14.55 -13.41
N ALA A 235 23.84 -15.61 -12.61
CA ALA A 235 22.90 -15.67 -11.51
C ALA A 235 23.23 -14.63 -10.43
N TRP A 236 22.22 -13.95 -9.89
CA TRP A 236 22.41 -13.09 -8.73
C TRP A 236 22.76 -13.97 -7.52
N PRO A 237 23.87 -13.71 -6.80
CA PRO A 237 24.21 -14.51 -5.63
C PRO A 237 23.19 -14.32 -4.50
N ALA A 238 23.13 -15.25 -3.54
CA ALA A 238 22.16 -15.23 -2.43
C ALA A 238 22.25 -13.97 -1.54
N ARG A 239 23.42 -13.33 -1.52
CA ARG A 239 23.70 -12.08 -0.79
C ARG A 239 23.26 -10.79 -1.52
N SER A 240 22.58 -10.92 -2.67
CA SER A 240 22.05 -9.77 -3.39
C SER A 240 20.90 -9.15 -2.60
N CYS A 241 20.85 -7.82 -2.53
CA CYS A 241 19.78 -7.07 -1.89
C CYS A 241 19.39 -5.83 -2.71
N LEU A 242 18.22 -5.26 -2.42
CA LEU A 242 17.93 -3.87 -2.75
C LEU A 242 18.44 -3.00 -1.62
N GLN A 243 19.44 -2.17 -1.90
CA GLN A 243 20.08 -1.29 -0.92
C GLN A 243 19.62 0.15 -1.12
N LEU A 244 19.25 0.83 -0.02
CA LEU A 244 18.97 2.25 -0.02
C LEU A 244 20.25 3.01 -0.33
N ALA A 245 20.19 3.75 -1.42
CA ALA A 245 21.35 4.29 -2.09
C ALA A 245 21.37 5.83 -1.95
N HIS A 246 20.19 6.45 -1.98
CA HIS A 246 20.01 7.87 -1.68
C HIS A 246 18.62 8.12 -1.06
N GLY A 247 18.50 9.18 -0.26
CA GLY A 247 17.21 9.64 0.25
C GLY A 247 16.94 9.30 1.72
N LEU A 248 15.67 9.36 2.08
CA LEU A 248 15.18 9.07 3.42
C LEU A 248 15.14 7.57 3.68
N ASP A 249 15.66 7.13 4.83
CA ASP A 249 15.50 5.75 5.27
C ASP A 249 14.08 5.52 5.79
N LEU A 250 13.27 4.85 4.97
CA LEU A 250 11.92 4.44 5.32
C LEU A 250 11.89 3.08 6.04
N GLY A 251 12.92 2.73 6.81
CA GLY A 251 12.98 1.47 7.56
C GLY A 251 13.29 0.24 6.72
N ALA A 252 13.72 0.43 5.47
CA ALA A 252 14.15 -0.64 4.57
C ALA A 252 15.48 -0.25 3.88
N PRO A 253 16.58 -0.09 4.65
CA PRO A 253 17.87 0.27 4.08
C PRO A 253 18.47 -0.87 3.26
N ASN A 254 18.08 -2.13 3.52
CA ASN A 254 18.39 -3.30 2.72
C ASN A 254 17.18 -4.23 2.69
N ALA A 255 16.74 -4.65 1.50
CA ALA A 255 15.73 -5.68 1.33
C ALA A 255 16.36 -6.90 0.63
N ASP A 256 16.54 -7.98 1.38
CA ASP A 256 17.24 -9.18 0.90
C ASP A 256 16.44 -9.87 -0.22
N LEU A 257 17.12 -10.26 -1.29
CA LEU A 257 16.53 -11.11 -2.30
C LEU A 257 16.50 -12.58 -1.82
N GLY A 258 17.35 -12.97 -0.88
CA GLY A 258 17.29 -14.22 -0.11
C GLY A 258 17.80 -15.48 -0.82
N LYS A 259 17.48 -15.69 -2.11
CA LYS A 259 17.95 -16.86 -2.88
C LYS A 259 18.69 -16.44 -4.14
N VAL A 260 19.56 -17.34 -4.63
CA VAL A 260 20.17 -17.21 -5.95
C VAL A 260 19.07 -17.05 -6.99
N THR A 261 19.21 -16.04 -7.86
CA THR A 261 18.24 -15.76 -8.92
C THR A 261 18.92 -16.00 -10.26
N GLU A 262 18.55 -17.10 -10.92
CA GLU A 262 19.14 -17.50 -12.20
C GLU A 262 18.85 -16.49 -13.33
N PRO A 263 19.69 -16.43 -14.39
CA PRO A 263 19.39 -15.65 -15.59
C PRO A 263 17.99 -15.94 -16.14
N GLY A 264 17.23 -14.88 -16.43
CA GLY A 264 15.84 -14.93 -16.90
C GLY A 264 14.79 -15.21 -15.82
N ALA A 265 15.19 -15.50 -14.58
CA ALA A 265 14.25 -15.75 -13.49
C ALA A 265 13.70 -14.45 -12.88
N ASP A 266 12.45 -14.54 -12.40
CA ASP A 266 11.77 -13.46 -11.68
C ASP A 266 11.95 -13.62 -10.16
N ARG A 267 12.10 -12.48 -9.47
CA ARG A 267 12.16 -12.38 -8.02
C ARG A 267 11.14 -11.37 -7.52
N LYS A 268 10.19 -11.85 -6.71
CA LYS A 268 9.25 -11.00 -5.98
C LYS A 268 9.88 -10.51 -4.68
N ILE A 269 9.77 -9.22 -4.43
CA ILE A 269 10.27 -8.53 -3.25
C ILE A 269 9.11 -7.72 -2.66
N SER A 270 8.91 -7.83 -1.36
CA SER A 270 7.94 -7.04 -0.61
C SER A 270 8.69 -6.20 0.43
N MET A 271 8.57 -4.89 0.34
CA MET A 271 9.16 -3.93 1.28
C MET A 271 8.05 -3.28 2.09
N HIS A 272 8.17 -3.29 3.42
CA HIS A 272 7.30 -2.54 4.31
C HIS A 272 8.02 -1.25 4.71
N LEU A 273 7.58 -0.13 4.14
CA LEU A 273 8.22 1.16 4.34
C LEU A 273 7.50 1.95 5.43
N ARG A 274 8.28 2.53 6.33
CA ARG A 274 7.85 3.38 7.43
C ARG A 274 8.13 4.85 7.09
N ILE A 275 7.07 5.59 6.81
CA ILE A 275 7.11 7.03 6.59
C ILE A 275 7.13 7.72 7.97
N PRO A 276 8.13 8.58 8.27
CA PRO A 276 8.23 9.23 9.57
C PRO A 276 7.05 10.20 9.80
N ALA A 277 6.78 10.58 11.05
CA ALA A 277 5.69 11.51 11.37
C ALA A 277 5.99 12.97 11.03
N GLN A 278 7.26 13.31 10.76
CA GLN A 278 7.75 14.68 10.72
C GLN A 278 8.56 14.98 9.46
N GLU A 279 8.35 16.18 8.94
CA GLU A 279 9.04 16.82 7.82
C GLU A 279 10.50 17.13 8.16
N GLN A 280 11.31 16.09 8.33
CA GLN A 280 12.76 16.23 8.58
C GLN A 280 13.61 15.82 7.38
N ALA A 281 12.99 15.50 6.25
CA ALA A 281 13.72 15.05 5.07
C ALA A 281 13.94 16.21 4.10
N ASP A 282 15.17 16.72 4.07
CA ASP A 282 15.67 17.62 3.00
C ASP A 282 15.54 16.96 1.61
N SER A 283 15.43 15.63 1.56
CA SER A 283 15.19 14.86 0.34
C SER A 283 13.84 14.14 0.38
N PRO A 284 12.85 14.60 -0.39
CA PRO A 284 11.58 13.89 -0.61
C PRO A 284 11.70 12.65 -1.50
N THR A 285 12.90 12.23 -1.90
CA THR A 285 13.06 11.11 -2.84
C THR A 285 13.86 10.01 -2.18
N CYS A 286 13.34 8.78 -2.21
CA CYS A 286 14.04 7.57 -1.78
C CYS A 286 14.47 6.77 -3.01
N ILE A 287 15.72 6.32 -3.02
CA ILE A 287 16.32 5.60 -4.13
C ILE A 287 16.96 4.32 -3.63
N TRP A 288 16.55 3.20 -4.20
CA TRP A 288 17.18 1.90 -3.97
C TRP A 288 17.89 1.43 -5.24
N ALA A 289 18.97 0.69 -5.06
CA ALA A 289 19.71 0.02 -6.13
C ALA A 289 19.88 -1.46 -5.78
N LEU A 290 19.85 -2.34 -6.78
CA LEU A 290 20.33 -3.70 -6.56
C LEU A 290 21.82 -3.65 -6.21
N SER A 291 22.25 -4.42 -5.21
CA SER A 291 23.66 -4.50 -4.83
C SER A 291 24.10 -5.90 -4.39
N VAL A 292 25.39 -6.18 -4.57
CA VAL A 292 26.10 -7.34 -4.00
C VAL A 292 27.30 -6.80 -3.23
N ASP A 293 27.32 -7.03 -1.91
CA ASP A 293 28.38 -6.57 -1.01
C ASP A 293 28.66 -5.05 -1.03
N GLY A 294 27.66 -4.27 -1.42
CA GLY A 294 27.73 -2.82 -1.57
C GLY A 294 28.14 -2.33 -2.96
N ASN A 295 28.35 -3.24 -3.92
CA ASN A 295 28.53 -2.87 -5.32
C ASN A 295 27.18 -2.89 -6.02
N VAL A 296 26.79 -1.75 -6.58
CA VAL A 296 25.47 -1.54 -7.20
C VAL A 296 25.45 -2.00 -8.66
N PHE A 297 24.30 -2.52 -9.11
CA PHE A 297 24.10 -2.98 -10.49
C PHE A 297 22.61 -2.95 -10.88
N GLY A 298 22.29 -3.23 -12.15
CA GLY A 298 20.94 -3.53 -12.60
C GLY A 298 19.98 -2.33 -12.53
N VAL A 299 19.01 -2.36 -11.63
CA VAL A 299 17.95 -1.36 -11.59
C VAL A 299 18.11 -0.36 -10.46
N LEU A 300 17.71 0.89 -10.75
CA LEU A 300 17.60 1.98 -9.80
C LEU A 300 16.12 2.34 -9.61
N LEU A 301 15.61 2.15 -8.39
CA LEU A 301 14.21 2.32 -8.03
C LEU A 301 13.99 3.65 -7.33
N ILE A 302 13.02 4.44 -7.78
CA ILE A 302 12.75 5.79 -7.26
C ILE A 302 11.33 5.84 -6.65
N LEU A 303 11.24 6.30 -5.41
CA LEU A 303 9.97 6.64 -4.74
C LEU A 303 9.99 8.11 -4.35
N GLU A 304 8.96 8.86 -4.75
CA GLU A 304 8.83 10.27 -4.39
C GLU A 304 7.83 10.45 -3.24
N LEU A 305 8.13 11.36 -2.32
CA LEU A 305 7.33 11.72 -1.16
C LEU A 305 7.08 13.22 -1.17
N ASP A 306 5.84 13.62 -1.41
CA ASP A 306 5.42 15.01 -1.30
C ASP A 306 4.68 15.21 0.01
N TRP A 307 5.26 16.00 0.91
CA TRP A 307 4.60 16.43 2.14
C TRP A 307 3.72 17.64 1.83
N ILE A 308 2.47 17.59 2.23
CA ILE A 308 1.57 18.74 2.09
C ILE A 308 1.16 19.20 3.47
N ASP A 309 1.52 20.44 3.81
CA ASP A 309 1.04 21.14 5.00
C ASP A 309 -0.49 21.15 5.04
N SER A 310 -1.06 20.83 6.19
CA SER A 310 -2.50 20.94 6.44
C SER A 310 -3.04 22.37 6.26
N SER A 311 -2.17 23.38 6.14
CA SER A 311 -2.54 24.78 5.87
C SER A 311 -2.97 25.02 4.41
N GLY A 312 -2.51 24.18 3.46
CA GLY A 312 -2.95 24.21 2.06
C GLY A 312 -4.29 23.52 1.81
N TYR A 313 -4.87 22.88 2.84
CA TYR A 313 -6.04 22.00 2.73
C TYR A 313 -7.38 22.75 2.82
N GLY A 314 -7.50 24.05 2.58
CA GLY A 314 -8.82 24.71 2.58
C GLY A 314 -9.87 23.93 1.76
N LEU A 315 -9.46 23.48 0.57
CA LEU A 315 -10.31 22.67 -0.33
C LEU A 315 -10.29 21.17 -0.04
N LEU A 316 -9.15 20.62 0.40
CA LEU A 316 -9.05 19.19 0.71
C LEU A 316 -9.68 18.84 2.06
N THR A 317 -9.80 19.78 3.01
CA THR A 317 -10.50 19.57 4.29
C THR A 317 -11.99 19.43 4.04
N GLU A 318 -12.58 20.26 3.16
CA GLU A 318 -13.98 20.10 2.73
C GLU A 318 -14.20 18.75 2.06
N ALA A 319 -13.26 18.32 1.21
CA ALA A 319 -13.32 17.03 0.55
C ALA A 319 -13.15 15.85 1.54
N LEU A 320 -12.29 15.99 2.56
CA LEU A 320 -12.07 15.02 3.63
C LEU A 320 -13.23 14.95 4.61
N ASP A 321 -13.87 16.07 4.93
CA ASP A 321 -15.09 16.11 5.73
C ASP A 321 -16.23 15.43 4.98
N GLY A 322 -16.37 15.67 3.67
CA GLY A 322 -17.29 14.93 2.80
C GLY A 322 -17.03 13.43 2.78
N LEU A 323 -15.76 13.00 2.84
CA LEU A 323 -15.37 11.59 2.97
C LEU A 323 -15.81 10.96 4.31
N GLN A 324 -15.80 11.72 5.41
CA GLN A 324 -16.24 11.21 6.72
C GLN A 324 -17.75 10.95 6.77
N THR A 325 -18.54 11.73 6.01
CA THR A 325 -19.99 11.55 5.90
C THR A 325 -20.39 10.61 4.76
N ALA A 326 -19.51 10.37 3.80
CA ALA A 326 -19.73 9.45 2.69
C ALA A 326 -19.86 8.00 3.19
N ARG A 327 -21.01 7.40 2.93
CA ARG A 327 -21.29 6.00 3.23
C ARG A 327 -21.88 5.33 2.02
N ALA A 328 -21.53 4.07 1.82
CA ALA A 328 -22.09 3.25 0.76
C ALA A 328 -22.45 1.88 1.30
N GLN A 329 -23.48 1.27 0.74
CA GLN A 329 -23.85 -0.11 1.00
C GLN A 329 -24.14 -0.81 -0.34
N VAL A 330 -23.75 -2.08 -0.43
CA VAL A 330 -24.12 -2.94 -1.56
C VAL A 330 -25.57 -3.40 -1.40
N HIS A 331 -26.42 -3.10 -2.38
CA HIS A 331 -27.85 -3.45 -2.34
C HIS A 331 -28.14 -4.76 -3.08
N SER A 332 -27.52 -4.98 -4.23
CA SER A 332 -27.72 -6.15 -5.08
C SER A 332 -26.42 -6.50 -5.80
N VAL A 333 -26.18 -7.80 -6.03
CA VAL A 333 -25.06 -8.29 -6.83
C VAL A 333 -25.54 -9.40 -7.76
N GLU A 334 -25.05 -9.36 -9.00
CA GLU A 334 -25.28 -10.36 -10.04
C GLU A 334 -23.96 -10.62 -10.77
N LEU A 335 -23.59 -11.89 -10.89
CA LEU A 335 -22.43 -12.33 -11.66
C LEU A 335 -22.90 -13.02 -12.94
N VAL A 336 -22.44 -12.52 -14.08
CA VAL A 336 -22.70 -13.09 -15.40
C VAL A 336 -21.41 -13.68 -15.93
N LEU A 337 -21.34 -15.01 -15.91
CA LEU A 337 -20.20 -15.77 -16.43
C LEU A 337 -20.31 -15.81 -17.96
N GLN A 338 -19.25 -15.39 -18.66
CA GLN A 338 -19.20 -15.41 -20.13
C GLN A 338 -18.37 -16.58 -20.68
N ASP A 339 -17.81 -17.41 -19.80
CA ASP A 339 -16.93 -18.52 -20.13
C ASP A 339 -17.32 -19.77 -19.33
N GLU A 340 -17.34 -20.92 -19.98
CA GLU A 340 -17.75 -22.21 -19.39
C GLU A 340 -16.72 -22.75 -18.38
N ALA A 341 -15.47 -22.28 -18.43
CA ALA A 341 -14.43 -22.62 -17.46
C ALA A 341 -14.65 -21.95 -16.10
N LEU A 342 -15.58 -21.00 -16.00
CA LEU A 342 -15.94 -20.34 -14.76
C LEU A 342 -17.17 -21.02 -14.14
N GLN A 343 -17.07 -21.34 -12.86
CA GLN A 343 -18.20 -21.72 -12.02
C GLN A 343 -18.31 -20.72 -10.88
N HIS A 344 -19.54 -20.35 -10.52
CA HIS A 344 -19.82 -19.42 -9.43
C HIS A 344 -20.54 -20.15 -8.30
N ASP A 345 -20.10 -19.92 -7.07
CA ASP A 345 -20.82 -20.31 -5.85
C ASP A 345 -21.65 -19.12 -5.33
N PRO A 346 -22.95 -19.03 -5.71
CA PRO A 346 -23.79 -17.90 -5.30
C PRO A 346 -24.07 -17.87 -3.80
N ALA A 347 -23.88 -18.99 -3.08
CA ALA A 347 -24.13 -19.04 -1.64
C ALA A 347 -23.07 -18.28 -0.83
N ARG A 348 -21.92 -17.97 -1.43
CA ARG A 348 -20.83 -17.24 -0.77
C ARG A 348 -20.92 -15.73 -0.93
N ALA A 349 -21.70 -15.23 -1.90
CA ALA A 349 -21.91 -13.80 -2.07
C ALA A 349 -22.68 -13.22 -0.87
N GLY A 350 -22.24 -12.07 -0.34
CA GLY A 350 -22.87 -11.47 0.82
C GLY A 350 -21.94 -10.63 1.69
N ASP A 351 -22.47 -10.17 2.81
CA ASP A 351 -21.71 -9.42 3.82
C ASP A 351 -20.71 -10.33 4.52
N VAL A 352 -19.43 -9.96 4.47
CA VAL A 352 -18.29 -10.67 5.08
C VAL A 352 -17.54 -9.78 6.07
N THR A 353 -18.22 -8.76 6.61
CA THR A 353 -17.63 -7.76 7.51
C THR A 353 -16.97 -8.38 8.73
N GLU A 354 -17.55 -9.43 9.31
CA GLU A 354 -16.97 -10.13 10.46
C GLU A 354 -15.67 -10.88 10.09
N GLU A 355 -15.63 -11.50 8.91
CA GLU A 355 -14.45 -12.21 8.40
C GLU A 355 -13.28 -11.25 8.14
N TRP A 356 -13.58 -9.99 7.78
CA TRP A 356 -12.62 -8.95 7.42
C TRP A 356 -12.35 -7.91 8.52
N ALA A 357 -12.82 -8.13 9.75
CA ALA A 357 -12.76 -7.14 10.83
C ALA A 357 -11.35 -6.57 11.08
N ASP A 358 -10.32 -7.43 11.01
CA ASP A 358 -8.92 -7.03 11.20
C ASP A 358 -8.44 -6.06 10.11
N ASP A 359 -8.81 -6.29 8.85
CA ASP A 359 -8.40 -5.43 7.73
C ASP A 359 -9.25 -4.16 7.61
N LEU A 360 -10.54 -4.24 7.96
CA LEU A 360 -11.42 -3.08 8.09
C LEU A 360 -10.89 -2.08 9.14
N SER A 361 -10.39 -2.59 10.27
CA SER A 361 -9.79 -1.75 11.31
C SER A 361 -8.57 -0.94 10.84
N LYS A 362 -7.89 -1.39 9.77
CA LYS A 362 -6.70 -0.73 9.20
C LYS A 362 -7.06 0.31 8.13
N THR A 363 -8.16 0.09 7.42
CA THR A 363 -8.58 0.90 6.26
C THR A 363 -9.54 2.03 6.62
N GLY A 364 -10.20 1.95 7.79
CA GLY A 364 -11.24 2.89 8.20
C GLY A 364 -12.60 2.65 7.51
N VAL A 365 -12.69 1.59 6.72
CA VAL A 365 -13.91 1.15 6.02
C VAL A 365 -14.76 0.32 6.99
N THR A 366 -16.09 0.44 6.93
CA THR A 366 -16.98 -0.17 7.95
C THR A 366 -17.64 -1.48 7.54
N GLN A 367 -17.52 -1.86 6.26
CA GLN A 367 -18.17 -3.05 5.72
C GLN A 367 -17.23 -3.75 4.73
N ALA A 368 -17.31 -5.07 4.65
CA ALA A 368 -16.78 -5.85 3.54
C ALA A 368 -17.90 -6.69 2.93
N TYR A 369 -17.98 -6.73 1.61
CA TYR A 369 -19.01 -7.44 0.87
C TYR A 369 -18.36 -8.30 -0.22
N ARG A 370 -18.60 -9.62 -0.16
CA ARG A 370 -18.14 -10.56 -1.17
C ARG A 370 -19.09 -10.50 -2.36
N LEU A 371 -18.59 -10.03 -3.50
CA LEU A 371 -19.32 -9.99 -4.76
C LEU A 371 -19.65 -11.40 -5.26
N GLY A 372 -18.70 -12.32 -5.12
CA GLY A 372 -18.89 -13.73 -5.48
C GLY A 372 -17.64 -14.56 -5.21
N SER A 373 -17.77 -15.88 -5.39
CA SER A 373 -16.66 -16.82 -5.31
C SER A 373 -16.63 -17.70 -6.55
N LEU A 374 -15.52 -17.65 -7.27
CA LEU A 374 -15.33 -18.32 -8.54
C LEU A 374 -14.45 -19.55 -8.37
N ILE A 375 -14.84 -20.63 -9.03
CA ILE A 375 -14.01 -21.81 -9.27
C ILE A 375 -13.65 -21.80 -10.75
N VAL A 376 -12.36 -21.77 -11.03
CA VAL A 376 -11.81 -21.61 -12.37
C VAL A 376 -11.14 -22.90 -12.79
N ALA A 377 -11.68 -23.54 -13.83
CA ALA A 377 -11.04 -24.66 -14.49
C ALA A 377 -9.78 -24.21 -15.26
N PRO A 378 -8.87 -25.12 -15.63
CA PRO A 378 -7.69 -24.77 -16.41
C PRO A 378 -8.06 -23.98 -17.68
N LEU A 379 -7.43 -22.82 -17.85
CA LEU A 379 -7.72 -21.89 -18.94
C LEU A 379 -6.66 -21.99 -20.03
N SER A 380 -7.09 -22.08 -21.29
CA SER A 380 -6.20 -21.91 -22.46
C SER A 380 -6.13 -20.45 -22.94
N VAL A 381 -7.14 -19.65 -22.59
CA VAL A 381 -7.27 -18.22 -22.88
C VAL A 381 -7.84 -17.51 -21.66
N PRO A 382 -7.59 -16.21 -21.45
CA PRO A 382 -8.22 -15.47 -20.36
C PRO A 382 -9.75 -15.54 -20.45
N ALA A 383 -10.40 -15.84 -19.33
CA ALA A 383 -11.86 -15.98 -19.26
C ALA A 383 -12.51 -14.64 -18.92
N LYS A 384 -13.69 -14.37 -19.49
CA LYS A 384 -14.41 -13.11 -19.27
C LYS A 384 -15.53 -13.26 -18.24
N LEU A 385 -15.66 -12.23 -17.40
CA LEU A 385 -16.64 -12.16 -16.33
C LEU A 385 -17.27 -10.77 -16.32
N ALA A 386 -18.59 -10.69 -16.24
CA ALA A 386 -19.27 -9.43 -15.94
C ALA A 386 -19.85 -9.48 -14.52
N VAL A 387 -19.58 -8.43 -13.73
CA VAL A 387 -20.13 -8.27 -12.38
C VAL A 387 -21.01 -7.02 -12.36
N SER A 388 -22.28 -7.19 -12.07
CA SER A 388 -23.25 -6.11 -11.95
C SER A 388 -23.69 -5.98 -10.51
N PHE A 389 -23.62 -4.77 -9.94
CA PHE A 389 -24.08 -4.53 -8.58
C PHE A 389 -24.57 -3.11 -8.41
N THR A 390 -25.35 -2.88 -7.36
CA THR A 390 -25.90 -1.57 -7.04
C THR A 390 -25.33 -1.09 -5.72
N LEU A 391 -24.76 0.11 -5.72
CA LEU A 391 -24.34 0.80 -4.49
C LEU A 391 -25.36 1.87 -4.12
N GLN A 392 -25.72 1.96 -2.85
CA GLN A 392 -26.58 3.01 -2.32
C GLN A 392 -25.77 3.97 -1.45
N ASN A 393 -25.92 5.28 -1.65
CA ASN A 393 -25.37 6.28 -0.74
C ASN A 393 -26.22 6.34 0.55
N LEU A 394 -25.62 5.93 1.67
CA LEU A 394 -26.25 5.99 3.00
C LEU A 394 -25.72 7.18 3.84
N GLY A 395 -24.89 8.02 3.25
CA GLY A 395 -24.37 9.24 3.85
C GLY A 395 -25.44 10.30 3.99
N GLN A 396 -25.08 11.39 4.67
CA GLN A 396 -25.94 12.58 4.79
C GLN A 396 -25.76 13.55 3.62
N ASP A 397 -24.62 13.45 2.93
CA ASP A 397 -24.23 14.31 1.83
C ASP A 397 -24.04 13.50 0.55
N ALA A 398 -24.06 14.17 -0.60
CA ALA A 398 -23.69 13.56 -1.87
C ALA A 398 -22.26 13.04 -1.81
N TRP A 399 -21.96 11.95 -2.53
CA TRP A 399 -20.57 11.52 -2.64
C TRP A 399 -19.70 12.64 -3.23
N PRO A 400 -18.47 12.83 -2.74
CA PRO A 400 -17.57 13.86 -3.25
C PRO A 400 -17.29 13.75 -4.75
N GLU A 401 -17.00 14.87 -5.39
CA GLU A 401 -16.55 14.88 -6.79
C GLU A 401 -15.23 14.10 -6.94
N GLY A 402 -15.11 13.31 -8.01
CA GLY A 402 -13.93 12.46 -8.23
C GLY A 402 -13.91 11.19 -7.37
N THR A 403 -15.07 10.77 -6.85
CA THR A 403 -15.26 9.42 -6.32
C THR A 403 -14.96 8.39 -7.40
N SER A 404 -14.21 7.35 -7.05
CA SER A 404 -13.98 6.22 -7.95
C SER A 404 -13.88 4.91 -7.17
N LEU A 405 -14.26 3.81 -7.81
CA LEU A 405 -13.98 2.46 -7.31
C LEU A 405 -12.55 2.10 -7.72
N ARG A 406 -11.69 1.75 -6.76
CA ARG A 406 -10.26 1.51 -7.00
C ARG A 406 -9.82 0.15 -6.49
N LEU A 407 -8.89 -0.47 -7.20
CA LEU A 407 -8.22 -1.68 -6.74
C LEU A 407 -7.36 -1.36 -5.51
N LEU A 408 -7.61 -2.06 -4.41
CA LEU A 408 -6.79 -1.99 -3.21
C LEU A 408 -5.79 -3.15 -3.14
N SER A 409 -6.24 -4.37 -3.44
CA SER A 409 -5.43 -5.58 -3.31
C SER A 409 -5.82 -6.63 -4.33
N GLY A 410 -4.89 -7.54 -4.61
CA GLY A 410 -5.09 -8.64 -5.54
C GLY A 410 -4.75 -8.32 -6.98
N ASN A 411 -5.32 -9.11 -7.89
CA ASN A 411 -5.14 -8.94 -9.32
C ASN A 411 -6.19 -7.97 -9.85
N ALA A 412 -5.82 -6.97 -10.66
CA ALA A 412 -6.80 -6.01 -11.19
C ALA A 412 -7.93 -6.67 -12.02
N LEU A 413 -7.68 -7.83 -12.61
CA LEU A 413 -8.59 -8.49 -13.56
C LEU A 413 -9.03 -7.54 -14.69
N GLY A 414 -8.13 -6.65 -15.11
CA GLY A 414 -8.40 -5.62 -16.11
C GLY A 414 -9.06 -4.33 -15.58
N LEU A 415 -9.34 -4.22 -14.28
CA LEU A 415 -9.97 -3.04 -13.67
C LEU A 415 -9.17 -2.49 -12.47
N GLU A 416 -8.39 -1.44 -12.73
CA GLU A 416 -7.65 -0.72 -11.67
C GLU A 416 -8.50 0.39 -11.02
N SER A 417 -9.30 1.11 -11.81
CA SER A 417 -10.18 2.18 -11.33
C SER A 417 -11.41 2.34 -12.22
N LEU A 418 -12.54 2.71 -11.63
CA LEU A 418 -13.78 3.09 -12.31
C LEU A 418 -14.31 4.38 -11.68
N ASP A 419 -14.35 5.47 -12.46
CA ASP A 419 -14.89 6.74 -12.00
C ASP A 419 -16.40 6.64 -11.77
N ILE A 420 -16.87 7.24 -10.67
CA ILE A 420 -18.28 7.24 -10.29
C ILE A 420 -18.70 8.68 -10.04
N ASP A 421 -19.77 9.09 -10.71
CA ASP A 421 -20.35 10.42 -10.52
C ASP A 421 -20.84 10.62 -9.08
N GLN A 422 -21.13 11.87 -8.72
CA GLN A 422 -21.72 12.18 -7.43
C GLN A 422 -23.07 11.46 -7.27
N VAL A 423 -23.24 10.77 -6.14
CA VAL A 423 -24.48 10.06 -5.80
C VAL A 423 -25.12 10.76 -4.61
N GLU A 424 -26.34 11.26 -4.79
CA GLU A 424 -27.10 11.95 -3.73
C GLU A 424 -27.48 11.01 -2.57
N PRO A 425 -27.66 11.52 -1.33
CA PRO A 425 -28.12 10.74 -0.19
C PRO A 425 -29.37 9.91 -0.50
N GLY A 426 -29.35 8.63 -0.13
CA GLY A 426 -30.42 7.67 -0.38
C GLY A 426 -30.53 7.17 -1.83
N SER A 427 -29.83 7.80 -2.78
CA SER A 427 -29.81 7.37 -4.18
C SER A 427 -28.90 6.16 -4.37
N SER A 428 -29.13 5.44 -5.46
CA SER A 428 -28.36 4.26 -5.82
C SER A 428 -27.75 4.40 -7.21
N VAL A 429 -26.55 3.86 -7.38
CA VAL A 429 -25.83 3.80 -8.66
C VAL A 429 -25.60 2.34 -9.06
N PRO A 430 -26.11 1.91 -10.23
CA PRO A 430 -25.77 0.60 -10.78
C PRO A 430 -24.37 0.67 -11.41
N LEU A 431 -23.52 -0.29 -11.05
CA LEU A 431 -22.18 -0.46 -11.58
C LEU A 431 -22.09 -1.79 -12.32
N GLN A 432 -21.37 -1.79 -13.44
CA GLN A 432 -21.08 -2.99 -14.22
C GLN A 432 -19.59 -3.05 -14.52
N LEU A 433 -18.94 -4.09 -14.01
CA LEU A 433 -17.53 -4.37 -14.22
C LEU A 433 -17.38 -5.42 -15.31
N GLN A 434 -16.47 -5.19 -16.24
CA GLN A 434 -16.03 -6.19 -17.21
C GLN A 434 -14.63 -6.62 -16.80
N LEU A 435 -14.50 -7.86 -16.35
CA LEU A 435 -13.29 -8.42 -15.76
C LEU A 435 -12.73 -9.55 -16.62
N GLU A 436 -11.40 -9.67 -16.63
CA GLU A 436 -10.66 -10.72 -17.32
C GLU A 436 -9.87 -11.57 -16.34
N VAL A 437 -10.22 -12.85 -16.23
CA VAL A 437 -9.54 -13.83 -15.38
C VAL A 437 -8.33 -14.38 -16.14
N PRO A 438 -7.10 -14.14 -15.67
CA PRO A 438 -5.90 -14.50 -16.42
C PRO A 438 -5.63 -16.01 -16.38
N ILE A 439 -4.89 -16.47 -17.39
CA ILE A 439 -4.28 -17.80 -17.41
C ILE A 439 -3.20 -17.84 -16.31
N ALA A 440 -3.52 -18.45 -15.18
CA ALA A 440 -2.59 -18.62 -14.08
C ALA A 440 -2.55 -20.08 -13.64
N SER A 441 -1.35 -20.57 -13.35
CA SER A 441 -1.10 -21.91 -12.85
C SER A 441 -0.98 -21.89 -11.33
N GLY A 442 -1.75 -22.72 -10.63
CA GLY A 442 -1.63 -22.92 -9.18
C GLY A 442 -2.99 -22.94 -8.47
N ALA A 443 -3.07 -23.68 -7.37
CA ALA A 443 -4.30 -23.91 -6.61
C ALA A 443 -4.56 -22.90 -5.49
N ALA A 444 -3.91 -21.73 -5.55
CA ALA A 444 -4.08 -20.73 -4.52
C ALA A 444 -5.45 -20.06 -4.67
N LEU A 445 -6.11 -19.84 -3.53
CA LEU A 445 -7.19 -18.87 -3.43
C LEU A 445 -6.58 -17.48 -3.68
N GLU A 446 -7.07 -16.80 -4.70
CA GLU A 446 -6.74 -15.42 -5.01
C GLU A 446 -7.93 -14.53 -4.65
N GLU A 447 -7.65 -13.42 -3.98
CA GLU A 447 -8.66 -12.45 -3.60
C GLU A 447 -8.35 -11.14 -4.31
N THR A 448 -9.38 -10.54 -4.89
CA THR A 448 -9.32 -9.19 -5.46
C THR A 448 -10.24 -8.28 -4.68
N VAL A 449 -9.70 -7.15 -4.23
CA VAL A 449 -10.37 -6.22 -3.33
C VAL A 449 -10.39 -4.84 -3.95
N TRP A 450 -11.58 -4.27 -4.09
CA TRP A 450 -11.78 -2.87 -4.47
C TRP A 450 -12.42 -2.09 -3.32
N SER A 451 -12.25 -0.77 -3.31
CA SER A 451 -12.97 0.14 -2.43
C SER A 451 -13.43 1.38 -3.20
N LEU A 452 -14.51 2.01 -2.73
CA LEU A 452 -14.77 3.39 -3.13
C LEU A 452 -13.73 4.29 -2.49
N GLY A 453 -13.29 5.31 -3.21
CA GLY A 453 -12.45 6.32 -2.62
C GLY A 453 -12.34 7.59 -3.46
N MET A 454 -11.85 8.63 -2.82
CA MET A 454 -11.50 9.89 -3.45
C MET A 454 -10.14 10.34 -2.92
N GLY A 455 -9.25 10.78 -3.81
CA GLY A 455 -7.94 11.31 -3.41
C GLY A 455 -7.07 10.34 -2.60
N GLY A 456 -7.27 9.02 -2.76
CA GLY A 456 -6.52 8.00 -2.00
C GLY A 456 -7.18 7.57 -0.68
N HIS A 457 -8.27 8.23 -0.27
CA HIS A 457 -9.02 7.86 0.93
C HIS A 457 -10.16 6.92 0.56
N SER A 458 -10.22 5.75 1.20
CA SER A 458 -11.30 4.80 0.99
C SER A 458 -12.51 5.11 1.88
N PHE A 459 -13.72 4.84 1.39
CA PHE A 459 -14.96 4.86 2.14
C PHE A 459 -15.92 3.76 1.65
N GLY A 460 -17.06 3.59 2.30
CA GLY A 460 -18.09 2.63 1.86
C GLY A 460 -17.78 1.17 2.25
N PRO A 461 -18.09 0.17 1.41
CA PRO A 461 -17.70 -1.22 1.62
C PRO A 461 -16.41 -1.58 0.85
N LEU A 462 -15.64 -2.53 1.38
CA LEU A 462 -14.69 -3.30 0.57
C LEU A 462 -15.47 -4.28 -0.30
N LEU A 463 -15.19 -4.30 -1.60
CA LEU A 463 -15.78 -5.24 -2.54
C LEU A 463 -14.78 -6.36 -2.83
N VAL A 464 -15.12 -7.59 -2.47
CA VAL A 464 -14.21 -8.75 -2.54
C VAL A 464 -14.69 -9.73 -3.60
N LEU A 465 -13.82 -10.11 -4.53
CA LEU A 465 -14.03 -11.21 -5.46
C LEU A 465 -12.99 -12.30 -5.19
N GLU A 466 -13.47 -13.51 -4.91
CA GLU A 466 -12.60 -14.66 -4.66
C GLU A 466 -12.50 -15.54 -5.90
N ILE A 467 -11.29 -16.01 -6.18
CA ILE A 467 -10.98 -16.90 -7.31
C ILE A 467 -10.19 -18.09 -6.78
N SER A 468 -10.77 -19.28 -6.90
CA SER A 468 -10.11 -20.55 -6.61
C SER A 468 -9.87 -21.31 -7.92
N ARG A 469 -8.73 -21.97 -8.05
CA ARG A 469 -8.37 -22.74 -9.25
C ARG A 469 -8.26 -24.22 -8.93
N THR A 470 -8.87 -25.05 -9.77
CA THR A 470 -8.75 -26.51 -9.66
C THR A 470 -7.38 -26.97 -10.14
N GLN A 471 -6.71 -27.85 -9.39
CA GLN A 471 -5.52 -28.54 -9.90
C GLN A 471 -5.92 -29.54 -10.98
N GLU A 472 -5.12 -29.63 -12.05
CA GLU A 472 -5.18 -30.73 -13.01
C GLU A 472 -4.81 -32.08 -12.39
#